data_AF-A0A940YK53-F1
#
_entry.id   AF-A0A940YK53-F1
#
_cell.length_a   1.000
_cell.length_b   1.000
_cell.length_c   1.000
_cell.angle_alpha   90.00
_cell.angle_beta   90.00
_cell.angle_gamma   90.00
#
_symmetry.space_group_name_H-M   'P 1'
#
loop_
_entity.id
_entity.type
_entity.pdbx_description
1 polymer ?
#
loop_
_entity_poly.entity_id
_entity_poly.type
_entity_poly.pdbx_seq_one_letter_code
_entity_poly.pdbx_strand_id
1 'polypeptide(L)' 'MTEPDSSDGLPRPIDADVARAVARLNHGQREFFEERAGILEFDAGLPRAEAEREALVQTREFYGLTG' A
#
# COMPACT_ATOMS: atom_id res chain seq x y z
N MET A 1 -15.08 9.69 -22.19
CA MET A 1 -15.35 8.37 -21.59
C MET A 1 -14.24 8.20 -20.57
N THR A 2 -14.50 8.51 -19.30
CA THR A 2 -13.51 8.30 -18.24
C THR A 2 -13.51 6.80 -17.99
N GLU A 3 -12.40 6.14 -18.32
CA GLU A 3 -12.19 4.72 -18.01
C GLU A 3 -12.59 4.49 -16.54
N PRO A 4 -13.42 3.47 -16.22
CA PRO A 4 -13.64 3.12 -14.83
C PRO A 4 -12.30 2.77 -14.23
N ASP A 5 -11.97 3.36 -13.07
CA ASP A 5 -10.82 3.05 -12.23
C ASP A 5 -10.65 1.53 -12.19
N SER A 6 -9.70 1.00 -12.97
CA SER A 6 -9.43 -0.43 -13.04
C SER A 6 -8.99 -0.84 -11.64
N SER A 7 -9.88 -1.59 -11.00
CA SER A 7 -9.76 -2.20 -9.67
C SER A 7 -8.65 -3.27 -9.61
N ASP A 8 -7.52 -3.09 -10.29
CA ASP A 8 -6.36 -3.99 -10.26
C ASP A 8 -5.41 -3.70 -9.09
N GLY A 9 -5.71 -2.69 -8.26
CA GLY A 9 -4.98 -2.41 -7.03
C GLY A 9 -5.48 -3.21 -5.83
N LEU A 10 -4.65 -3.37 -4.79
CA LEU A 10 -5.07 -4.01 -3.55
C LEU A 10 -6.35 -3.34 -3.00
N PRO A 11 -7.25 -4.13 -2.37
CA PRO A 11 -8.41 -3.56 -1.69
C PRO A 11 -7.96 -2.56 -0.63
N ARG A 12 -8.80 -1.55 -0.35
CA ARG A 12 -8.49 -0.48 0.62
C ARG A 12 -7.87 -1.04 1.90
N PRO A 13 -6.78 -0.43 2.42
CA PRO A 13 -6.14 -0.91 3.64
C PRO A 13 -7.12 -1.08 4.80
N ILE A 14 -6.91 -2.12 5.62
CA ILE A 14 -7.73 -2.45 6.78
C ILE A 14 -7.60 -1.36 7.84
N ASP A 15 -6.37 -0.91 8.09
CA ASP A 15 -6.08 0.12 9.07
C ASP A 15 -6.41 1.51 8.51
N ALA A 16 -7.23 2.27 9.24
CA ALA A 16 -7.69 3.57 8.81
C ALA A 16 -6.57 4.62 8.70
N ASP A 17 -5.51 4.53 9.50
CA ASP A 17 -4.34 5.39 9.39
C ASP A 17 -3.50 5.04 8.17
N VAL A 18 -3.32 3.75 7.89
CA VAL A 18 -2.67 3.29 6.66
C VAL A 18 -3.45 3.75 5.43
N ALA A 19 -4.78 3.59 5.44
CA ALA A 19 -5.65 4.06 4.35
C ALA A 19 -5.51 5.58 4.12
N ARG A 20 -5.46 6.39 5.18
CA ARG A 20 -5.23 7.84 5.09
C ARG A 20 -3.86 8.19 4.52
N ALA A 21 -2.83 7.43 4.88
CA ALA A 21 -1.48 7.65 4.37
C ALA A 21 -1.37 7.26 2.88
N VAL A 22 -1.90 6.10 2.50
CA VAL A 22 -1.91 5.59 1.13
C VAL A 22 -2.68 6.53 0.18
N ALA A 23 -3.78 7.12 0.65
CA ALA A 23 -4.54 8.10 -0.12
C ALA A 23 -3.76 9.39 -0.48
N ARG A 24 -2.59 9.63 0.14
CA ARG A 24 -1.71 10.77 -0.16
C ARG A 24 -0.54 10.40 -1.06
N LEU A 25 -0.36 9.11 -1.36
CA LEU A 25 0.67 8.63 -2.26
C LEU A 25 0.31 8.97 -3.71
N ASN A 26 1.32 9.27 -4.52
CA ASN A 26 1.13 9.29 -5.98
C ASN A 26 1.01 7.85 -6.51
N HIS A 27 0.74 7.72 -7.82
CA HIS A 27 0.53 6.42 -8.46
C HIS A 27 1.67 5.43 -8.22
N GLY A 28 2.92 5.79 -8.52
CA GLY A 28 4.05 4.88 -8.39
C GLY A 28 4.36 4.50 -6.94
N GLN A 29 4.19 5.45 -6.00
CA GLN A 29 4.32 5.15 -4.57
C GLN A 29 3.23 4.20 -4.08
N ARG A 30 2.00 4.36 -4.59
CA ARG A 30 0.88 3.49 -4.27
C ARG A 30 1.09 2.09 -4.85
N GLU A 31 1.50 1.97 -6.10
CA GLU A 31 1.82 0.67 -6.71
C GLU A 31 2.90 -0.06 -5.91
N PHE A 32 3.99 0.62 -5.54
CA PHE A 32 5.04 0.03 -4.71
C PHE A 32 4.50 -0.43 -3.35
N PHE A 33 3.67 0.37 -2.69
CA PHE A 33 3.00 -0.02 -1.45
C PHE A 33 2.17 -1.30 -1.64
N GLU A 34 1.38 -1.37 -2.71
CA GLU A 34 0.48 -2.48 -2.98
C GLU A 34 1.26 -3.77 -3.26
N GLU A 35 2.33 -3.70 -4.05
CA GLU A 35 3.24 -4.83 -4.28
C GLU A 35 3.90 -5.32 -2.98
N ARG A 36 4.41 -4.40 -2.15
CA ARG A 36 5.04 -4.76 -0.87
C ARG A 36 4.05 -5.39 0.11
N ALA A 37 2.83 -4.86 0.18
CA ALA A 37 1.78 -5.41 1.03
C ALA A 37 1.40 -6.82 0.58
N GLY A 38 1.28 -7.06 -0.73
CA GLY A 38 1.02 -8.40 -1.27
C GLY A 38 2.13 -9.40 -0.94
N ILE A 39 3.40 -9.03 -1.15
CA ILE A 39 4.55 -9.89 -0.81
C ILE A 39 4.55 -10.23 0.68
N LEU A 40 4.34 -9.24 1.55
CA LEU A 40 4.35 -9.45 3.00
C LEU A 40 3.18 -10.30 3.50
N GLU A 41 2.00 -10.17 2.89
CA GLU A 41 0.84 -10.99 3.23
C GLU A 41 1.01 -12.45 2.76
N PHE A 42 1.35 -12.65 1.49
CA PHE A 42 1.30 -13.98 0.88
C PHE A 42 2.62 -14.75 0.96
N ASP A 43 3.76 -14.09 0.76
CA ASP A 43 5.07 -14.77 0.75
C ASP A 43 5.65 -14.86 2.16
N ALA A 44 5.50 -13.81 2.97
CA ALA A 44 5.96 -13.79 4.36
C ALA A 44 4.91 -14.25 5.37
N GLY A 45 3.66 -14.45 4.95
CA GLY A 45 2.58 -14.97 5.80
C GLY A 45 2.13 -14.02 6.90
N LEU A 46 2.38 -12.71 6.76
CA LEU A 46 1.94 -11.74 7.76
C LEU A 46 0.42 -11.54 7.67
N PRO A 47 -0.26 -11.31 8.82
CA PRO A 47 -1.63 -10.85 8.79
C PRO A 47 -1.75 -9.57 7.96
N ARG A 48 -2.77 -9.46 7.12
CA ARG A 48 -2.92 -8.33 6.18
C ARG A 48 -2.72 -6.95 6.81
N ALA A 49 -3.29 -6.69 7.99
CA ALA A 49 -3.11 -5.41 8.66
C ALA A 49 -1.65 -5.13 9.07
N GLU A 50 -0.87 -6.16 9.37
CA GLU A 50 0.57 -6.05 9.65
C GLU A 50 1.37 -5.89 8.36
N ALA A 51 1.06 -6.69 7.33
CA ALA A 51 1.65 -6.56 6.01
C ALA A 51 1.49 -5.14 5.44
N GLU A 52 0.29 -4.55 5.54
CA GLU A 52 0.00 -3.19 5.11
C GLU A 52 0.79 -2.14 5.92
N ARG A 53 0.93 -2.30 7.24
CA ARG A 53 1.74 -1.37 8.06
C ARG A 53 3.21 -1.41 7.66
N GLU A 54 3.78 -2.60 7.55
CA GLU A 54 5.18 -2.79 7.18
C GLU A 54 5.46 -2.34 5.73
N ALA A 55 4.53 -2.60 4.80
CA ALA A 55 4.61 -2.10 3.44
C ALA A 55 4.65 -0.56 3.38
N LEU A 56 3.84 0.11 4.20
CA LEU A 56 3.85 1.57 4.28
C LEU A 56 5.18 2.11 4.81
N VAL A 57 5.78 1.46 5.83
CA VAL A 57 7.11 1.82 6.34
C VAL A 57 8.16 1.69 5.23
N GLN A 58 8.20 0.55 4.54
CA GLN A 58 9.15 0.31 3.47
C GLN A 58 8.95 1.25 2.28
N THR A 59 7.70 1.60 1.96
CA THR A 59 7.38 2.61 0.94
C THR A 59 7.94 3.97 1.33
N ARG A 60 7.79 4.36 2.60
CA ARG A 60 8.33 5.63 3.10
C ARG A 60 9.84 5.67 3.06
N GLU A 61 10.51 4.59 3.47
CA GLU A 61 11.97 4.49 3.42
C GLU A 61 12.49 4.54 1.97
N PHE A 62 11.86 3.79 1.06
CA PHE A 62 12.29 3.73 -0.34
C PHE A 62 12.19 5.08 -1.06
N TYR A 63 11.10 5.82 -0.83
CA TYR A 63 10.85 7.11 -1.46
C TYR A 63 11.33 8.32 -0.63
N GLY A 64 11.95 8.10 0.54
CA GLY A 64 12.36 9.16 1.45
C GLY A 64 11.18 10.00 1.98
N LEU A 65 9.99 9.40 2.09
CA LEU A 65 8.78 10.07 2.59
C LEU A 65 8.85 10.13 4.11
N THR A 66 9.47 11.18 4.62
CA THR A 66 9.38 11.51 6.04
C THR A 66 7.99 12.09 6.30
N GLY A 67 7.27 11.51 7.26
CA GLY A 67 6.04 12.08 7.80
C GLY A 67 6.33 13.28 8.68
#